data_AF-A0A498C2Q9-F1
#
_entry.id   AF-A0A498C2Q9-F1
#
_cell.length_a   1.000
_cell.length_b   1.000
_cell.length_c   1.000
_cell.angle_alpha   90.00
_cell.angle_beta   90.00
_cell.angle_gamma   90.00
#
_symmetry.space_group_name_H-M   'P 1'
#
loop_
_entity.id
_entity.type
_entity.pdbx_description
1 polymer ?
#
loop_
_entity_poly.entity_id
_entity_poly.type
_entity_poly.pdbx_seq_one_letter_code
_entity_poly.pdbx_strand_id
1 'polypeptide(L)'
;MTDDPGTGDVWAVDSLTQRSEPGMYVVITESRTVYVVDLDPDRPPTITRYPVVSLLLHDTEPMYVVSCTFDVNTGHGMIVWWKNDAERPARPGYIGTWRHTTPVVAIARIPAGSPLHDPEDRGPLLRTLMNALRTLPPHLPPADLMAIIKVLASPVPEPDINPSHDDFADRGWASAVGPLFSGPRFSEIVQLTPAELDEAAHGLRVLRLPMSSGSPVYPELQLVGRLIVPGLREVLQALAIRSDDPWAWTRWLHAAGAPDSPITTLRGGRIGGVVWLAKNAHG
;
A
#
# COMPACT_ATOMS: atom_id res chain seq x y z
N MET A 1 -34.24 -2.08 3.04
CA MET A 1 -33.90 -0.74 3.52
C MET A 1 -32.40 -0.76 3.74
N THR A 2 -31.66 -0.63 2.64
CA THR A 2 -30.19 -0.63 2.64
C THR A 2 -29.79 0.82 2.89
N ASP A 3 -29.17 1.06 4.04
CA ASP A 3 -28.49 2.33 4.30
C ASP A 3 -27.63 2.65 3.08
N ASP A 4 -27.81 3.84 2.52
CA ASP A 4 -26.93 4.39 1.50
C ASP A 4 -25.52 4.38 2.11
N PRO A 5 -24.59 3.52 1.64
CA PRO A 5 -23.31 3.34 2.29
C PRO A 5 -22.54 4.65 2.15
N GLY A 6 -22.54 5.44 3.22
CA GLY A 6 -21.98 6.78 3.29
C GLY A 6 -20.60 6.84 2.65
N THR A 7 -20.42 7.85 1.82
CA THR A 7 -19.44 8.03 0.74
C THR A 7 -17.95 8.00 1.12
N GLY A 8 -17.51 7.31 2.17
CA GLY A 8 -16.13 7.47 2.66
C GLY A 8 -15.49 6.35 3.48
N ASP A 9 -16.13 5.20 3.70
CA ASP A 9 -15.48 4.10 4.46
C ASP A 9 -15.31 2.83 3.62
N VAL A 10 -14.36 1.98 4.01
CA VAL A 10 -14.22 0.62 3.46
C VAL A 10 -15.27 -0.27 4.10
N TRP A 11 -15.98 -1.05 3.29
CA TRP A 11 -17.04 -1.94 3.77
C TRP A 11 -16.66 -3.40 3.52
N ALA A 12 -16.87 -4.24 4.54
CA ALA A 12 -16.79 -5.68 4.38
C ALA A 12 -17.97 -6.18 3.54
N VAL A 13 -17.71 -7.17 2.68
CA VAL A 13 -18.72 -7.79 1.82
C VAL A 13 -18.62 -9.31 2.00
N ASP A 14 -19.76 -9.98 2.10
CA ASP A 14 -19.75 -11.44 2.29
C ASP A 14 -19.53 -12.20 0.98
N SER A 15 -20.03 -11.65 -0.14
CA SER A 15 -19.90 -12.25 -1.47
C SER A 15 -19.73 -11.20 -2.58
N LEU A 16 -18.92 -11.53 -3.57
CA LEU A 16 -18.63 -10.71 -4.74
C LEU A 16 -18.84 -11.53 -6.01
N THR A 17 -19.65 -11.00 -6.91
CA THR A 17 -19.83 -11.55 -8.26
C THR A 17 -19.67 -10.45 -9.30
N GLN A 18 -19.58 -10.81 -10.58
CA GLN A 18 -19.59 -9.82 -11.66
C GLN A 18 -20.91 -9.01 -11.76
N ARG A 19 -21.94 -9.37 -10.98
CA ARG A 19 -23.21 -8.65 -10.88
C ARG A 19 -23.35 -7.85 -9.59
N SER A 20 -22.33 -7.85 -8.73
CA SER A 20 -22.28 -6.99 -7.56
C SER A 20 -22.28 -5.52 -7.99
N GLU A 21 -22.55 -4.62 -7.05
CA GLU A 21 -22.56 -3.19 -7.36
C GLU A 21 -21.24 -2.73 -8.00
N PRO A 22 -21.28 -1.74 -8.90
CA PRO A 22 -20.06 -1.18 -9.47
C PRO A 22 -19.09 -0.64 -8.41
N GLY A 23 -17.80 -0.82 -8.64
CA GLY A 23 -16.73 -0.31 -7.80
C GLY A 23 -15.51 -1.21 -7.77
N MET A 24 -14.53 -0.79 -6.98
CA MET A 24 -13.32 -1.55 -6.72
C MET A 24 -13.49 -2.41 -5.46
N TYR A 25 -13.04 -3.65 -5.55
CA TYR A 25 -13.02 -4.61 -4.45
C TYR A 25 -11.61 -5.16 -4.25
N VAL A 26 -11.24 -5.34 -2.99
CA VAL A 26 -10.04 -6.06 -2.57
C VAL A 26 -10.48 -7.39 -1.96
N VAL A 27 -10.00 -8.49 -2.53
CA VAL A 27 -10.25 -9.85 -2.04
C VAL A 27 -8.94 -10.41 -1.50
N ILE A 28 -8.96 -10.91 -0.26
CA ILE A 28 -7.83 -11.59 0.35
C ILE A 28 -8.18 -13.06 0.54
N THR A 29 -7.24 -13.93 0.19
CA THR A 29 -7.37 -15.38 0.38
C THR A 29 -6.45 -15.89 1.48
N GLU A 30 -6.66 -17.12 1.94
CA GLU A 30 -5.85 -17.79 2.97
C GLU A 30 -4.37 -17.91 2.56
N SER A 31 -4.09 -18.07 1.26
CA SER A 31 -2.71 -18.01 0.74
C SER A 31 -2.10 -16.60 0.76
N ARG A 32 -2.83 -15.61 1.29
CA ARG A 32 -2.52 -14.18 1.30
C ARG A 32 -2.34 -13.57 -0.09
N THR A 33 -2.85 -14.25 -1.12
CA THR A 33 -3.01 -13.64 -2.44
C THR A 33 -4.09 -12.56 -2.32
N VAL A 34 -3.76 -11.37 -2.80
CA VAL A 34 -4.68 -10.24 -2.90
C VAL A 34 -5.16 -10.14 -4.35
N TYR A 35 -6.47 -10.03 -4.56
CA TYR A 35 -7.06 -9.73 -5.85
C TYR A 35 -7.70 -8.35 -5.78
N VAL A 36 -7.45 -7.53 -6.80
CA VAL A 36 -8.21 -6.30 -7.03
C VAL A 36 -9.20 -6.58 -8.13
N VAL A 37 -10.49 -6.46 -7.83
CA VAL A 37 -11.58 -6.65 -8.79
C VAL A 37 -12.19 -5.29 -9.07
N ASP A 38 -12.22 -4.90 -10.34
CA ASP A 38 -12.84 -3.66 -10.78
C ASP A 38 -14.12 -3.99 -11.56
N LEU A 39 -15.26 -3.54 -11.03
CA LEU A 39 -16.58 -3.69 -11.63
C LEU A 39 -17.05 -2.32 -12.12
N ASP A 40 -17.09 -2.14 -13.43
CA ASP A 40 -17.53 -0.92 -14.09
C ASP A 40 -18.74 -1.26 -14.97
N PRO A 41 -19.84 -0.49 -14.94
CA PRO A 41 -21.02 -0.77 -15.77
C PRO A 41 -20.73 -0.64 -17.27
N ASP A 42 -19.76 0.18 -17.65
CA ASP A 42 -19.43 0.54 -19.03
C ASP A 42 -18.21 -0.24 -19.56
N ARG A 43 -17.51 -0.98 -18.70
CA ARG A 43 -16.32 -1.76 -19.06
C ARG A 43 -16.43 -3.21 -18.58
N PRO A 44 -15.79 -4.17 -19.27
CA PRO A 44 -15.78 -5.55 -18.79
C PRO A 44 -15.07 -5.63 -17.44
N PRO A 45 -15.53 -6.50 -16.51
CA PRO A 45 -14.88 -6.69 -15.23
C PRO A 45 -13.40 -7.02 -15.40
N THR A 46 -12.56 -6.44 -14.55
CA THR A 46 -11.13 -6.77 -14.52
C THR A 46 -10.72 -7.33 -13.18
N ILE A 47 -9.74 -8.24 -13.19
CA ILE A 47 -9.09 -8.76 -11.99
C ILE A 47 -7.59 -8.61 -12.13
N THR A 48 -6.95 -7.98 -11.14
CA THR A 48 -5.50 -7.95 -11.00
C THR A 48 -5.09 -8.82 -9.81
N ARG A 49 -4.14 -9.73 -10.03
CA ARG A 49 -3.66 -10.65 -8.98
C ARG A 49 -2.32 -10.20 -8.40
N TYR A 50 -2.23 -10.17 -7.07
CA TYR A 50 -1.03 -9.82 -6.31
C TYR A 50 -0.69 -10.96 -5.36
N PRO A 51 0.16 -11.92 -5.76
CA PRO A 51 0.50 -13.06 -4.91
C PRO A 51 1.68 -12.77 -3.98
N VAL A 52 1.72 -13.46 -2.84
CA VAL A 52 2.89 -13.48 -1.96
C VAL A 52 4.10 -14.09 -2.65
N VAL A 53 3.91 -15.11 -3.49
CA VAL A 53 4.99 -15.71 -4.29
C VAL A 53 4.59 -15.60 -5.76
N SER A 54 5.36 -14.84 -6.54
CA SER A 54 5.16 -14.69 -7.98
C SER A 54 5.43 -16.03 -8.65
N LEU A 55 4.42 -16.57 -9.36
CA LEU A 55 4.51 -17.92 -9.93
C LEU A 55 3.89 -18.03 -11.33
N LEU A 56 3.25 -16.97 -11.87
CA LEU A 56 2.48 -17.07 -13.11
C LEU A 56 2.69 -15.87 -14.04
N LEU A 57 2.41 -16.08 -15.34
CA LEU A 57 2.15 -15.02 -16.32
C LEU A 57 0.97 -14.14 -15.82
N HIS A 58 1.10 -12.81 -15.93
CA HIS A 58 0.09 -11.78 -15.58
C HIS A 58 -0.10 -11.43 -14.10
N ASP A 59 0.84 -11.80 -13.23
CA ASP A 59 0.85 -11.23 -11.88
C ASP A 59 1.06 -9.70 -11.97
N THR A 60 0.27 -8.94 -11.22
CA THR A 60 0.23 -7.45 -11.21
C THR A 60 -0.31 -6.76 -12.46
N GLU A 61 -0.80 -7.51 -13.45
CA GLU A 61 -1.47 -6.97 -14.64
C GLU A 61 -3.00 -7.18 -14.57
N PRO A 62 -3.82 -6.20 -15.00
CA PRO A 62 -5.25 -6.38 -15.04
C PRO A 62 -5.64 -7.37 -16.15
N MET A 63 -6.47 -8.36 -15.81
CA MET A 63 -7.02 -9.33 -16.75
C MET A 63 -8.54 -9.13 -16.89
N TYR A 64 -9.05 -9.10 -18.11
CA TYR A 64 -10.50 -9.10 -18.34
C TYR A 64 -11.10 -10.46 -18.01
N VAL A 65 -12.13 -10.46 -17.17
CA VAL A 65 -12.80 -11.70 -16.74
C VAL A 65 -14.21 -11.80 -17.34
N VAL A 66 -14.60 -13.02 -17.68
CA VAL A 66 -15.96 -13.37 -18.10
C VAL A 66 -16.89 -13.37 -16.90
N SER A 67 -16.42 -13.98 -15.83
CA SER A 67 -17.14 -14.06 -14.56
C SER A 67 -16.15 -14.22 -13.41
N CYS A 68 -16.57 -13.79 -12.24
CA CYS A 68 -15.87 -14.02 -11.00
C CYS A 68 -16.89 -14.27 -9.90
N THR A 69 -16.52 -15.08 -8.92
CA THR A 69 -17.34 -15.36 -7.73
C THR A 69 -16.40 -15.55 -6.56
N PHE A 70 -16.58 -14.76 -5.52
CA PHE A 70 -15.88 -14.88 -4.25
C PHE A 70 -16.90 -14.86 -3.12
N ASP A 71 -16.71 -15.68 -2.10
CA ASP A 71 -17.63 -15.81 -0.98
C ASP A 71 -16.83 -16.16 0.29
N VAL A 72 -16.91 -15.29 1.30
CA VAL A 72 -16.17 -15.42 2.56
C VAL A 72 -16.74 -16.56 3.42
N ASN A 73 -18.06 -16.76 3.40
CA ASN A 73 -18.74 -17.73 4.25
C ASN A 73 -18.42 -19.18 3.86
N THR A 74 -18.29 -19.43 2.57
CA THR A 74 -17.92 -20.73 2.00
C THR A 74 -16.43 -20.87 1.72
N GLY A 75 -15.69 -19.75 1.76
CA GLY A 75 -14.32 -19.64 1.28
C GLY A 75 -14.20 -19.80 -0.24
N HIS A 76 -15.30 -19.91 -0.99
CA HIS A 76 -15.24 -20.19 -2.42
C HIS A 76 -14.70 -18.99 -3.19
N GLY A 77 -13.73 -19.23 -4.08
CA GLY A 77 -13.27 -18.25 -5.05
C GLY A 77 -13.07 -18.90 -6.41
N MET A 78 -13.67 -18.30 -7.44
CA MET A 78 -13.64 -18.76 -8.82
C MET A 78 -13.49 -17.59 -9.78
N ILE A 79 -12.58 -17.73 -10.74
CA ILE A 79 -12.34 -16.74 -11.79
C ILE A 79 -12.40 -17.44 -13.14
N VAL A 80 -13.12 -16.86 -14.10
CA VAL A 80 -13.18 -17.31 -15.50
C VAL A 80 -12.72 -16.16 -16.39
N TRP A 81 -11.68 -16.36 -17.19
CA TRP A 81 -11.11 -15.32 -18.05
C TRP A 81 -10.76 -15.82 -19.44
N TRP A 82 -10.58 -14.92 -20.40
CA TRP A 82 -10.07 -15.27 -21.73
C TRP A 82 -8.55 -15.26 -21.72
N LYS A 83 -7.93 -16.23 -22.38
CA LYS A 83 -6.46 -16.29 -22.46
C LYS A 83 -5.87 -15.17 -23.32
N ASN A 84 -6.63 -14.66 -24.29
CA ASN A 84 -6.24 -13.56 -25.15
C ASN A 84 -7.47 -12.69 -25.47
N ASP A 85 -7.34 -11.37 -25.37
CA ASP A 85 -8.42 -10.43 -25.72
C ASP A 85 -8.83 -10.51 -27.19
N ALA A 86 -7.92 -10.94 -28.08
CA ALA A 86 -8.23 -11.23 -29.48
C ALA A 86 -9.09 -12.49 -29.67
N GLU A 87 -9.22 -13.34 -28.64
CA GLU A 87 -10.06 -14.56 -28.64
C GLU A 87 -11.45 -14.32 -28.03
N ARG A 88 -11.79 -13.08 -27.67
CA ARG A 88 -13.17 -12.69 -27.33
C ARG A 88 -14.09 -13.16 -28.45
N PRO A 89 -15.19 -13.87 -28.16
CA PRO A 89 -15.66 -14.89 -29.08
C PRO A 89 -16.22 -14.31 -30.38
N ALA A 90 -15.43 -14.43 -31.45
CA ALA A 90 -15.94 -14.71 -32.79
C ALA A 90 -16.40 -16.18 -32.92
N ARG A 91 -16.13 -17.03 -31.91
CA ARG A 91 -16.50 -18.46 -31.87
C ARG A 91 -17.42 -18.77 -30.69
N PRO A 92 -18.69 -19.16 -30.93
CA PRO A 92 -19.54 -19.71 -29.89
C PRO A 92 -18.96 -21.05 -29.39
N GLY A 93 -18.76 -21.20 -28.08
CA GLY A 93 -18.48 -22.50 -27.43
C GLY A 93 -17.17 -22.65 -26.65
N TYR A 94 -16.22 -21.71 -26.74
CA TYR A 94 -15.07 -21.70 -25.82
C TYR A 94 -15.43 -20.87 -24.59
N ILE A 95 -15.26 -21.41 -23.38
CA ILE A 95 -15.59 -20.74 -22.11
C ILE A 95 -14.28 -20.55 -21.34
N GLY A 96 -13.40 -19.69 -21.85
CA GLY A 96 -12.19 -19.22 -21.17
C GLY A 96 -11.30 -20.27 -20.49
N THR A 97 -10.43 -19.80 -19.60
CA THR A 97 -9.76 -20.61 -18.57
C THR A 97 -10.46 -20.35 -17.24
N TRP A 98 -10.61 -21.40 -16.43
CA TRP A 98 -11.21 -21.33 -15.10
C TRP A 98 -10.15 -21.61 -14.02
N ARG A 99 -10.27 -20.94 -12.87
CA ARG A 99 -9.37 -21.12 -11.73
C ARG A 99 -10.11 -21.01 -10.41
N HIS A 100 -9.87 -21.98 -9.53
CA HIS A 100 -10.19 -21.87 -8.12
C HIS A 100 -9.07 -21.15 -7.36
N THR A 101 -9.46 -20.31 -6.40
CA THR A 101 -8.52 -19.71 -5.44
C THR A 101 -8.41 -20.58 -4.19
N THR A 102 -7.41 -20.32 -3.36
CA THR A 102 -7.47 -20.74 -1.95
C THR A 102 -8.63 -20.05 -1.25
N PRO A 103 -9.06 -20.55 -0.07
CA PRO A 103 -10.22 -20.01 0.64
C PRO A 103 -10.20 -18.49 0.75
N VAL A 104 -11.32 -17.84 0.42
CA VAL A 104 -11.49 -16.39 0.57
C VAL A 104 -11.70 -16.09 2.05
N VAL A 105 -10.91 -15.16 2.60
CA VAL A 105 -10.94 -14.81 4.04
C VAL A 105 -11.45 -13.39 4.29
N ALA A 106 -11.38 -12.51 3.29
CA ALA A 106 -11.95 -11.17 3.37
C ALA A 106 -12.28 -10.64 1.97
N ILE A 107 -13.39 -9.91 1.87
CA ILE A 107 -13.72 -9.08 0.71
C ILE A 107 -14.06 -7.69 1.24
N ALA A 108 -13.43 -6.68 0.67
CA ALA A 108 -13.63 -5.29 1.02
C ALA A 108 -13.99 -4.49 -0.22
N ARG A 109 -15.07 -3.72 -0.18
CA ARG A 109 -15.35 -2.70 -1.20
C ARG A 109 -14.65 -1.40 -0.83
N ILE A 110 -13.97 -0.81 -1.81
CA ILE A 110 -13.13 0.37 -1.62
C ILE A 110 -13.91 1.62 -2.06
N PRO A 111 -14.05 2.64 -1.19
CA PRO A 111 -14.81 3.84 -1.51
C PRO A 111 -14.17 4.61 -2.66
N ALA A 112 -15.01 5.29 -3.45
CA ALA A 112 -14.52 6.21 -4.48
C ALA A 112 -13.67 7.31 -3.84
N GLY A 113 -12.53 7.65 -4.47
CA GLY A 113 -11.57 8.62 -3.93
C GLY A 113 -10.51 8.02 -2.97
N SER A 114 -10.59 6.73 -2.65
CA SER A 114 -9.47 6.02 -2.01
C SER A 114 -8.22 6.05 -2.90
N PRO A 115 -7.00 6.17 -2.34
CA PRO A 115 -5.75 6.09 -3.11
C PRO A 115 -5.56 4.75 -3.81
N LEU A 116 -6.28 3.69 -3.41
CA LEU A 116 -6.30 2.43 -4.15
C LEU A 116 -6.92 2.55 -5.55
N HIS A 117 -7.75 3.56 -5.80
CA HIS A 117 -8.26 3.85 -7.15
C HIS A 117 -7.19 4.45 -8.06
N ASP A 118 -6.20 5.15 -7.52
CA ASP A 118 -5.12 5.74 -8.32
C ASP A 118 -4.13 4.64 -8.76
N PRO A 119 -3.92 4.41 -10.06
CA PRO A 119 -2.94 3.45 -10.56
C PRO A 119 -1.51 3.67 -10.03
N GLU A 120 -1.10 4.91 -9.79
CA GLU A 120 0.25 5.25 -9.32
C GLU A 120 0.46 4.83 -7.86
N ASP A 121 -0.55 5.04 -7.01
CA ASP A 121 -0.50 4.70 -5.57
C ASP A 121 -0.87 3.25 -5.28
N ARG A 122 -1.73 2.65 -6.10
CA ARG A 122 -2.27 1.29 -5.90
C ARG A 122 -1.17 0.24 -5.80
N GLY A 123 -0.20 0.25 -6.71
CA GLY A 123 0.89 -0.72 -6.73
C GLY A 123 1.72 -0.71 -5.43
N PRO A 124 2.27 0.44 -5.01
CA PRO A 124 2.93 0.60 -3.72
C PRO A 124 2.07 0.17 -2.52
N LEU A 125 0.82 0.62 -2.44
CA LEU A 125 -0.09 0.27 -1.32
C LEU A 125 -0.33 -1.23 -1.22
N LEU A 126 -0.59 -1.90 -2.34
CA LEU A 126 -0.81 -3.36 -2.36
C LEU A 126 0.47 -4.14 -2.06
N ARG A 127 1.65 -3.65 -2.44
CA ARG A 127 2.91 -4.25 -2.01
C ARG A 127 3.12 -4.11 -0.50
N THR A 128 2.78 -2.95 0.07
CA THR A 128 2.81 -2.75 1.53
C THR A 128 1.83 -3.70 2.22
N LEU A 129 0.61 -3.84 1.71
CA LEU A 129 -0.36 -4.83 2.18
C LEU A 129 0.23 -6.25 2.16
N MET A 130 0.75 -6.68 1.01
CA MET A 130 1.33 -8.02 0.87
C MET A 130 2.48 -8.26 1.84
N ASN A 131 3.35 -7.27 2.04
CA ASN A 131 4.45 -7.37 2.99
C ASN A 131 3.95 -7.46 4.44
N ALA A 132 2.94 -6.67 4.81
CA ALA A 132 2.31 -6.77 6.12
C ALA A 132 1.68 -8.15 6.31
N LEU A 133 0.92 -8.64 5.32
CA LEU A 133 0.31 -9.97 5.35
C LEU A 133 1.36 -11.06 5.53
N ARG A 134 2.56 -10.96 4.91
CA ARG A 134 3.65 -11.92 5.09
C ARG A 134 4.12 -12.05 6.53
N THR A 135 4.19 -10.94 7.28
CA THR A 135 4.71 -10.92 8.64
C THR A 135 3.69 -11.30 9.71
N LEU A 136 2.40 -11.27 9.39
CA LEU A 136 1.35 -11.58 10.34
C LEU A 136 1.17 -13.11 10.52
N PRO A 137 0.40 -13.58 11.51
CA PRO A 137 0.06 -15.01 11.67
C PRO A 137 -0.77 -15.57 10.49
N PRO A 138 -0.70 -16.87 10.16
CA PRO A 138 -1.41 -17.45 9.02
C PRO A 138 -2.94 -17.30 9.08
N HIS A 139 -3.51 -17.29 10.29
CA HIS A 139 -4.96 -17.21 10.51
C HIS A 139 -5.32 -15.92 11.23
N LEU A 140 -5.27 -14.78 10.52
CA LEU A 140 -5.83 -13.55 11.09
C LEU A 140 -7.36 -13.61 11.12
N PRO A 141 -7.98 -13.15 12.21
CA PRO A 141 -9.39 -12.81 12.20
C PRO A 141 -9.73 -11.87 11.03
N PRO A 142 -10.89 -12.05 10.36
CA PRO A 142 -11.33 -11.14 9.29
C PRO A 142 -11.38 -9.66 9.71
N ALA A 143 -11.69 -9.38 10.99
CA ALA A 143 -11.71 -8.02 11.53
C ALA A 143 -10.34 -7.32 11.43
N ASP A 144 -9.26 -8.04 11.72
CA ASP A 144 -7.90 -7.50 11.64
C ASP A 144 -7.47 -7.25 10.20
N LEU A 145 -7.84 -8.14 9.28
CA LEU A 145 -7.63 -7.94 7.84
C LEU A 145 -8.38 -6.69 7.35
N MET A 146 -9.64 -6.52 7.77
CA MET A 146 -10.42 -5.34 7.42
C MET A 146 -9.83 -4.05 7.99
N ALA A 147 -9.29 -4.08 9.21
CA ALA A 147 -8.58 -2.93 9.78
C ALA A 147 -7.35 -2.54 8.94
N ILE A 148 -6.58 -3.51 8.47
CA ILE A 148 -5.42 -3.26 7.59
C ILE A 148 -5.88 -2.66 6.25
N ILE A 149 -6.93 -3.21 5.62
CA ILE A 149 -7.45 -2.67 4.35
C ILE A 149 -7.96 -1.24 4.55
N LYS A 150 -8.67 -0.96 5.65
CA LYS A 150 -9.13 0.40 6.01
C LYS A 150 -7.99 1.40 6.08
N VAL A 151 -6.91 1.05 6.78
CA VAL A 151 -5.72 1.90 6.92
C VAL A 151 -5.09 2.21 5.56
N LEU A 152 -5.03 1.23 4.66
CA LEU A 152 -4.48 1.39 3.32
C LEU A 152 -5.36 2.20 2.37
N ALA A 153 -6.68 2.03 2.50
CA ALA A 153 -7.66 2.69 1.66
C ALA A 153 -7.98 4.12 2.12
N SER A 154 -7.54 4.50 3.32
CA SER A 154 -7.72 5.84 3.85
C SER A 154 -6.72 6.80 3.22
N PRO A 155 -7.13 8.03 2.84
CA PRO A 155 -6.21 9.05 2.41
C PRO A 155 -5.22 9.39 3.53
N VAL A 156 -4.00 9.77 3.13
CA VAL A 156 -3.03 10.33 4.06
C VAL A 156 -3.52 11.72 4.45
N PRO A 157 -3.68 12.00 5.75
CA PRO A 157 -4.02 13.35 6.19
C PRO A 157 -2.94 14.34 5.75
N GLU A 158 -3.32 15.56 5.38
CA GLU A 158 -2.36 16.57 4.94
C GLU A 158 -1.29 16.87 6.02
N PRO A 159 -0.05 17.17 5.59
CA PRO A 159 1.04 17.60 6.47
C PRO A 159 0.68 18.89 7.19
N ASP A 160 0.91 18.91 8.50
CA ASP A 160 0.67 20.06 9.37
C ASP A 160 1.89 20.98 9.49
N ILE A 161 3.00 20.62 8.85
CA ILE A 161 4.20 21.45 8.71
C ILE A 161 4.53 21.51 7.22
N ASN A 162 4.31 22.67 6.61
CA ASN A 162 4.73 22.91 5.24
C ASN A 162 5.99 23.78 5.26
N PRO A 163 7.18 23.19 5.08
CA PRO A 163 8.44 23.93 5.17
C PRO A 163 8.58 25.01 4.09
N SER A 164 7.71 25.04 3.09
CA SER A 164 7.61 26.06 2.05
C SER A 164 6.84 27.31 2.48
N HIS A 165 6.04 27.24 3.54
CA HIS A 165 5.11 28.29 3.98
C HIS A 165 5.41 28.83 5.39
N ASP A 166 6.00 28.00 6.23
CA ASP A 166 6.48 28.38 7.56
C ASP A 166 7.87 29.06 7.48
N ASP A 167 8.39 29.65 8.57
CA ASP A 167 9.68 30.40 8.74
C ASP A 167 10.97 29.69 8.24
N PHE A 168 10.85 28.62 7.47
CA PHE A 168 11.88 27.75 6.93
C PHE A 168 12.18 27.99 5.43
N ALA A 169 11.38 28.79 4.74
CA ALA A 169 11.48 29.03 3.29
C ALA A 169 12.87 29.52 2.82
N ASP A 170 13.60 30.25 3.67
CA ASP A 170 14.93 30.80 3.33
C ASP A 170 16.06 29.74 3.32
N ARG A 171 15.80 28.49 3.69
CA ARG A 171 16.87 27.53 3.98
C ARG A 171 17.07 26.42 2.94
N GLY A 172 16.30 26.41 1.84
CA GLY A 172 16.51 25.49 0.69
C GLY A 172 16.39 23.99 0.97
N TRP A 173 16.15 23.57 2.22
CA TRP A 173 16.06 22.16 2.60
C TRP A 173 14.65 21.59 2.42
N ALA A 174 13.61 22.44 2.34
CA ALA A 174 12.23 22.02 2.12
C ALA A 174 12.09 21.14 0.87
N SER A 175 12.70 21.54 -0.25
CA SER A 175 12.75 20.74 -1.48
C SER A 175 13.63 19.49 -1.38
N ALA A 176 14.54 19.44 -0.39
CA ALA A 176 15.48 18.34 -0.20
C ALA A 176 14.93 17.25 0.73
N VAL A 177 13.88 17.52 1.51
CA VAL A 177 13.28 16.56 2.46
C VAL A 177 11.80 16.30 2.22
N GLY A 178 11.13 17.18 1.48
CA GLY A 178 9.68 17.10 1.24
C GLY A 178 8.84 17.55 2.44
N PRO A 179 7.53 17.25 2.44
CA PRO A 179 6.63 17.63 3.52
C PRO A 179 6.97 16.91 4.84
N LEU A 180 6.59 17.55 5.94
CA LEU A 180 6.89 17.09 7.29
C LEU A 180 5.61 17.02 8.12
N PHE A 181 5.61 16.12 9.11
CA PHE A 181 4.58 16.04 10.13
C PHE A 181 5.14 16.38 11.50
N SER A 182 4.31 17.01 12.34
CA SER A 182 4.57 17.08 13.78
C SER A 182 4.47 15.69 14.42
N GLY A 183 5.05 15.52 15.61
CA GLY A 183 4.90 14.28 16.38
C GLY A 183 3.45 13.85 16.60
N PRO A 184 2.55 14.72 17.12
CA PRO A 184 1.14 14.38 17.29
C PRO A 184 0.45 13.93 15.99
N ARG A 185 0.68 14.65 14.88
CA ARG A 185 0.08 14.33 13.59
C ARG A 185 0.62 13.02 13.03
N PHE A 186 1.93 12.79 13.11
CA PHE A 186 2.53 11.55 12.66
C PHE A 186 2.02 10.34 13.47
N SER A 187 1.93 10.48 14.79
CA SER A 187 1.34 9.48 15.71
C SER A 187 -0.08 9.09 15.30
N GLU A 188 -0.93 10.07 14.97
CA GLU A 188 -2.30 9.84 14.48
C GLU A 188 -2.29 9.04 13.16
N ILE A 189 -1.38 9.37 12.25
CA ILE A 189 -1.28 8.72 10.93
C ILE A 189 -0.93 7.25 11.08
N VAL A 190 0.18 6.95 11.78
CA VAL A 190 0.71 5.59 11.94
C VAL A 190 0.06 4.79 13.08
N GLN A 191 -0.92 5.39 13.77
CA GLN A 191 -1.63 4.80 14.92
C GLN A 191 -0.70 4.33 16.05
N LEU A 192 0.31 5.14 16.36
CA LEU A 192 1.22 4.92 17.50
C LEU A 192 0.98 5.96 18.59
N THR A 193 0.97 5.53 19.84
CA THR A 193 1.03 6.45 20.98
C THR A 193 2.33 7.27 20.94
N PRO A 194 2.40 8.44 21.61
CA PRO A 194 3.63 9.23 21.66
C PRO A 194 4.84 8.45 22.18
N ALA A 195 4.63 7.55 23.16
CA ALA A 195 5.69 6.71 23.71
C ALA A 195 6.17 5.65 22.70
N GLU A 196 5.25 4.99 21.98
CA GLU A 196 5.60 4.02 20.94
C GLU A 196 6.28 4.70 19.75
N LEU A 197 5.87 5.91 19.39
CA LEU A 197 6.52 6.70 18.34
C LEU A 197 7.95 7.07 18.75
N ASP A 198 8.16 7.48 20.01
CA ASP A 198 9.50 7.76 20.53
C ASP A 198 10.38 6.49 20.55
N GLU A 199 9.85 5.37 21.01
CA GLU A 199 10.55 4.08 20.97
C GLU A 199 10.86 3.65 19.52
N ALA A 200 9.93 3.87 18.60
CA ALA A 200 10.11 3.58 17.18
C ALA A 200 11.21 4.44 16.56
N ALA A 201 11.27 5.73 16.90
CA ALA A 201 12.35 6.62 16.47
C ALA A 201 13.71 6.18 17.03
N HIS A 202 13.79 5.88 18.34
CA HIS A 202 15.02 5.38 18.97
C HIS A 202 15.48 4.04 18.37
N GLY A 203 14.54 3.15 18.06
CA GLY A 203 14.80 1.86 17.41
C GLY A 203 15.07 1.94 15.91
N LEU A 204 15.16 3.16 15.34
CA LEU A 204 15.29 3.44 13.92
C LEU A 204 14.20 2.80 13.05
N ARG A 205 13.01 2.55 13.61
CA ARG A 205 11.83 2.10 12.85
C ARG A 205 11.17 3.27 12.12
N VAL A 206 11.40 4.50 12.59
CA VAL A 206 10.86 5.76 12.06
C VAL A 206 12.00 6.76 11.97
N LEU A 207 12.03 7.57 10.91
CA LEU A 207 12.97 8.67 10.74
C LEU A 207 12.45 9.92 11.46
N ARG A 208 13.19 10.34 12.49
CA ARG A 208 12.92 11.53 13.31
C ARG A 208 13.97 12.60 13.04
N LEU A 209 13.53 13.82 12.71
CA LEU A 209 14.41 14.96 12.51
C LEU A 209 14.38 15.90 13.71
N PRO A 210 15.54 16.17 14.34
CA PRO A 210 15.61 17.16 15.40
C PRO A 210 15.45 18.56 14.82
N MET A 211 14.62 19.38 15.45
CA MET A 211 14.47 20.81 15.17
C MET A 211 15.12 21.64 16.27
N SER A 212 15.58 22.85 15.92
CA SER A 212 16.14 23.80 16.90
C SER A 212 15.12 24.25 17.95
N SER A 213 13.82 24.17 17.65
CA SER A 213 12.73 24.42 18.61
C SER A 213 12.61 23.34 19.69
N GLY A 214 13.31 22.20 19.55
CA GLY A 214 13.21 21.04 20.43
C GLY A 214 12.06 20.08 20.09
N SER A 215 11.10 20.49 19.26
CA SER A 215 10.02 19.63 18.80
C SER A 215 10.45 18.85 17.54
N PRO A 216 10.56 17.51 17.58
CA PRO A 216 10.97 16.75 16.41
C PRO A 216 9.89 16.73 15.33
N VAL A 217 10.32 16.54 14.09
CA VAL A 217 9.45 16.41 12.91
C VAL A 217 9.74 15.12 12.17
N TYR A 218 8.76 14.66 11.39
CA TYR A 218 8.76 13.35 10.74
C TYR A 218 8.49 13.51 9.24
N PRO A 219 9.46 13.19 8.36
CA PRO A 219 9.27 13.33 6.92
C PRO A 219 8.16 12.44 6.38
N GLU A 220 7.31 12.96 5.50
CA GLU A 220 6.22 12.20 4.85
C GLU A 220 6.75 11.06 3.98
N LEU A 221 7.94 11.22 3.38
CA LEU A 221 8.53 10.24 2.46
C LEU A 221 8.61 8.82 3.05
N GLN A 222 8.64 8.70 4.38
CA GLN A 222 8.73 7.42 5.06
C GLN A 222 7.41 6.65 5.11
N LEU A 223 6.34 7.20 4.53
CA LEU A 223 5.01 6.59 4.47
C LEU A 223 4.67 6.05 3.08
N VAL A 224 3.81 5.02 3.05
CA VAL A 224 2.99 4.59 1.91
C VAL A 224 1.55 4.52 2.41
N GLY A 225 0.73 5.47 1.98
CA GLY A 225 -0.53 5.70 2.69
C GLY A 225 -0.25 6.05 4.14
N ARG A 226 -0.86 5.31 5.07
CA ARG A 226 -0.71 5.49 6.52
C ARG A 226 0.31 4.56 7.18
N LEU A 227 1.08 3.82 6.39
CA LEU A 227 2.03 2.81 6.88
C LEU A 227 3.47 3.25 6.65
N ILE A 228 4.35 2.91 7.59
CA ILE A 228 5.80 3.07 7.40
C ILE A 228 6.27 2.18 6.25
N VAL A 229 7.10 2.72 5.37
CA VAL A 229 7.67 2.02 4.22
C VAL A 229 8.40 0.74 4.70
N PRO A 230 8.03 -0.45 4.21
CA PRO A 230 8.72 -1.70 4.58
C PRO A 230 10.21 -1.66 4.25
N GLY A 231 11.05 -2.14 5.17
CA GLY A 231 12.50 -2.14 4.99
C GLY A 231 13.20 -0.84 5.40
N LEU A 232 12.44 0.19 5.83
CA LEU A 232 13.02 1.48 6.24
C LEU A 232 13.98 1.31 7.42
N ARG A 233 13.64 0.44 8.37
CA ARG A 233 14.46 0.22 9.56
C ARG A 233 15.88 -0.23 9.21
N GLU A 234 15.98 -1.21 8.32
CA GLU A 234 17.24 -1.79 7.87
C GLU A 234 18.09 -0.75 7.13
N VAL A 235 17.44 0.14 6.37
CA VAL A 235 18.10 1.25 5.69
C VAL A 235 18.61 2.28 6.70
N LEU A 236 17.79 2.70 7.66
CA LEU A 236 18.19 3.66 8.69
C LEU A 236 19.31 3.10 9.58
N GLN A 237 19.24 1.82 9.94
CA GLN A 237 20.33 1.14 10.66
C GLN A 237 21.63 1.12 9.86
N ALA A 238 21.58 0.89 8.54
CA ALA A 238 22.75 0.92 7.68
C ALA A 238 23.36 2.33 7.57
N LEU A 239 22.52 3.37 7.47
CA LEU A 239 22.97 4.76 7.41
C LEU A 239 23.56 5.23 8.75
N ALA A 240 22.96 4.83 9.88
CA ALA A 240 23.40 5.20 11.22
C ALA A 240 24.80 4.69 11.58
N ILE A 241 25.28 3.62 10.93
CA ILE A 241 26.67 3.15 11.10
C ILE A 241 27.67 4.16 10.52
N ARG A 242 27.26 4.97 9.53
CA ARG A 242 28.13 5.81 8.71
C ARG A 242 28.12 7.27 9.13
N SER A 243 26.97 7.77 9.57
CA SER A 243 26.73 9.14 9.97
C SER A 243 25.62 9.16 11.00
N ASP A 244 25.71 10.05 11.99
CA ASP A 244 24.69 10.33 12.99
C ASP A 244 23.81 11.55 12.65
N ASP A 245 23.72 11.90 11.35
CA ASP A 245 22.95 13.03 10.85
C ASP A 245 21.64 12.59 10.15
N PRO A 246 20.49 12.58 10.85
CA PRO A 246 19.17 12.29 10.26
C PRO A 246 18.81 13.19 9.07
N TRP A 247 19.33 14.41 9.02
CA TRP A 247 19.08 15.31 7.89
C TRP A 247 19.85 14.86 6.64
N ALA A 248 21.08 14.37 6.78
CA ALA A 248 21.80 13.70 5.69
C ALA A 248 21.08 12.42 5.24
N TRP A 249 20.55 11.62 6.16
CA TRP A 249 19.81 10.40 5.80
C TRP A 249 18.54 10.72 5.00
N THR A 250 17.78 11.74 5.44
CA THR A 250 16.56 12.19 4.75
C THR A 250 16.89 12.68 3.35
N ARG A 251 17.93 13.51 3.23
CA ARG A 251 18.43 13.94 1.93
C ARG A 251 18.86 12.74 1.11
N TRP A 252 19.56 11.75 1.63
CA TRP A 252 19.93 10.57 0.83
C TRP A 252 18.70 9.78 0.32
N LEU A 253 17.68 9.61 1.17
CA LEU A 253 16.42 8.96 0.81
C LEU A 253 15.64 9.74 -0.27
N HIS A 254 15.66 11.07 -0.18
CA HIS A 254 14.89 11.99 -1.03
C HIS A 254 15.66 12.53 -2.26
N ALA A 255 16.99 12.66 -2.18
CA ALA A 255 17.87 13.34 -3.16
C ALA A 255 17.83 12.70 -4.53
N ALA A 256 17.31 11.50 -4.59
CA ALA A 256 17.06 10.84 -5.83
C ALA A 256 15.59 10.96 -6.25
N GLY A 257 14.89 12.06 -5.94
CA GLY A 257 13.51 12.40 -6.38
C GLY A 257 13.24 12.30 -7.88
N ALA A 258 14.23 11.85 -8.65
CA ALA A 258 14.03 10.96 -9.79
C ALA A 258 13.13 9.75 -9.46
N PRO A 259 12.51 9.14 -10.49
CA PRO A 259 11.71 7.93 -10.34
C PRO A 259 12.45 6.74 -9.68
N ASP A 260 13.78 6.78 -9.59
CA ASP A 260 14.63 5.75 -9.00
C ASP A 260 15.21 6.11 -7.63
N SER A 261 14.53 6.96 -6.85
CA SER A 261 14.99 7.28 -5.49
C SER A 261 15.13 6.04 -4.59
N PRO A 262 16.04 6.03 -3.59
CA PRO A 262 16.08 4.97 -2.59
C PRO A 262 14.71 4.74 -1.95
N ILE A 263 13.96 5.80 -1.62
CA ILE A 263 12.65 5.65 -1.00
C ILE A 263 11.61 5.10 -1.99
N THR A 264 11.60 5.55 -3.25
CA THR A 264 10.72 5.01 -4.31
C THR A 264 11.03 3.54 -4.60
N THR A 265 12.31 3.18 -4.62
CA THR A 265 12.78 1.81 -4.79
C THR A 265 12.34 0.93 -3.60
N LEU A 266 12.40 1.48 -2.39
CA LEU A 266 11.96 0.80 -1.17
C LEU A 266 10.43 0.59 -1.16
N ARG A 267 9.65 1.60 -1.56
CA ARG A 267 8.20 1.51 -1.82
C ARG A 267 7.85 0.50 -2.91
N GLY A 268 8.75 0.33 -3.88
CA GLY A 268 8.70 -0.73 -4.89
C GLY A 268 8.97 -2.14 -4.34
N GLY A 269 9.35 -2.28 -3.07
CA GLY A 269 9.67 -3.56 -2.43
C GLY A 269 11.09 -4.06 -2.67
N ARG A 270 11.96 -3.27 -3.33
CA ARG A 270 13.35 -3.65 -3.63
C ARG A 270 14.29 -3.40 -2.43
N ILE A 271 13.93 -3.94 -1.26
CA ILE A 271 14.59 -3.66 0.04
C ILE A 271 16.08 -3.99 0.03
N GLY A 272 16.46 -5.19 -0.43
CA GLY A 272 17.85 -5.64 -0.39
C GLY A 272 18.81 -4.73 -1.18
N GLY A 273 18.37 -4.22 -2.33
CA GLY A 273 19.15 -3.29 -3.14
C GLY A 273 19.37 -1.96 -2.44
N VAL A 274 18.33 -1.39 -1.82
CA VAL A 274 18.43 -0.12 -1.09
C VAL A 274 19.30 -0.26 0.16
N VAL A 275 19.15 -1.34 0.91
CA VAL A 275 20.01 -1.63 2.08
C VAL A 275 21.48 -1.78 1.66
N TRP A 276 21.74 -2.44 0.54
CA TRP A 276 23.10 -2.53 -0.01
C TRP A 276 23.64 -1.16 -0.39
N LEU A 277 22.84 -0.32 -1.07
CA LEU A 277 23.24 1.06 -1.41
C LEU A 277 23.53 1.89 -0.16
N ALA A 278 22.69 1.81 0.88
CA ALA A 278 22.90 2.53 2.14
C ALA A 278 24.21 2.13 2.83
N LYS A 279 24.55 0.84 2.83
CA LYS A 279 25.83 0.34 3.38
C LYS A 279 27.05 0.85 2.64
N ASN A 280 26.92 1.15 1.34
CA ASN A 280 28.00 1.60 0.47
C ASN A 280 27.96 3.10 0.18
N ALA A 281 27.04 3.86 0.80
CA ALA A 281 26.99 5.29 0.65
C ALA A 281 28.30 5.92 1.17
N HIS A 282 28.93 6.74 0.33
CA HIS A 282 29.99 7.64 0.75
C HIS A 282 29.34 8.87 1.37
N GLY A 283 29.65 9.14 2.63
CA GLY A 283 29.22 10.34 3.34
C GLY A 283 29.97 11.58 2.88
#